data_AF-A0A7C6Y2X2-F1
#
_entry.id   AF-A0A7C6Y2X2-F1
#
_cell.length_a   1.000
_cell.length_b   1.000
_cell.length_c   1.000
_cell.angle_alpha   90.00
_cell.angle_beta   90.00
_cell.angle_gamma   90.00
#
_symmetry.space_group_name_H-M   'P 1'
#
loop_
_entity.id
_entity.type
_entity.pdbx_description
1 polymer ?
#
loop_
_entity_poly.entity_id
_entity_poly.type
_entity_poly.pdbx_seq_one_letter_code
_entity_poly.pdbx_strand_id
1 'polypeptide(L)' 'MKIDRIETGAIGEEAAIIYLQRKGYRIITRNYRCSLGELDIIAEKGQVL' A
#
# COMPACT_ATOMS: atom_id res chain seq x y z
N MET A 1 -25.22 1.42 11.19
CA MET A 1 -24.21 2.16 10.40
C MET A 1 -23.50 1.13 9.54
N LYS A 2 -23.65 1.17 8.20
CA LYS A 2 -22.85 0.32 7.32
C LYS A 2 -21.45 0.91 7.31
N ILE A 3 -20.47 0.13 7.75
CA ILE A 3 -19.06 0.50 7.61
C ILE A 3 -18.81 0.67 6.11
N ASP A 4 -18.36 1.85 5.70
CA ASP A 4 -17.97 2.09 4.33
C ASP A 4 -16.70 1.28 4.06
N ARG A 5 -16.83 0.29 3.17
CA ARG A 5 -15.75 -0.64 2.83
C ARG A 5 -14.61 0.08 2.11
N ILE A 6 -14.92 1.17 1.38
CA ILE A 6 -13.93 1.97 0.68
C ILE A 6 -13.09 2.73 1.70
N GLU A 7 -13.75 3.40 2.65
CA GLU A 7 -13.07 4.15 3.71
C GLU A 7 -12.20 3.23 4.59
N THR A 8 -12.73 2.05 4.94
CA THR A 8 -11.97 1.06 5.73
C THR A 8 -10.74 0.56 4.99
N GLY A 9 -10.86 0.32 3.69
CA GLY A 9 -9.72 -0.07 2.84
C GLY A 9 -8.65 1.00 2.78
N ALA A 10 -9.05 2.26 2.56
CA ALA A 10 -8.12 3.39 2.51
C ALA A 10 -7.35 3.58 3.83
N ILE A 11 -8.02 3.43 4.97
CA ILE A 11 -7.37 3.51 6.29
C ILE A 11 -6.34 2.38 6.46
N GLY A 12 -6.68 1.16 6.01
CA GLY A 12 -5.77 0.01 6.06
C GLY A 12 -4.53 0.20 5.18
N GLU A 13 -4.71 0.68 3.95
CA GLU A 13 -3.60 0.98 3.02
C GLU A 13 -2.66 2.03 3.62
N GLU A 14 -3.22 3.10 4.18
CA GLU A 14 -2.42 4.17 4.79
C GLU A 14 -1.65 3.67 6.02
N ALA A 15 -2.27 2.84 6.86
CA ALA A 15 -1.60 2.19 7.99
C ALA A 15 -0.44 1.29 7.54
N ALA A 16 -0.61 0.54 6.45
CA ALA A 16 0.42 -0.31 5.86
C ALA A 16 1.61 0.52 5.33
N ILE A 17 1.33 1.63 4.65
CA ILE A 17 2.36 2.58 4.17
C ILE A 17 3.18 3.12 5.33
N ILE A 18 2.51 3.64 6.38
CA ILE A 18 3.19 4.19 7.56
C ILE A 18 4.06 3.12 8.21
N TYR A 19 3.57 1.88 8.33
CA TYR A 19 4.34 0.76 8.86
C TYR A 19 5.59 0.48 8.03
N LEU A 20 5.46 0.40 6.70
CA LEU A 20 6.57 0.14 5.78
C LEU A 20 7.63 1.25 5.86
N GLN A 21 7.19 2.52 5.83
CA GLN A 21 8.08 3.67 5.97
C GLN A 21 8.85 3.64 7.30
N ARG A 22 8.17 3.35 8.43
CA ARG A 22 8.82 3.18 9.75
C ARG A 22 9.81 2.03 9.79
N LYS A 23 9.64 1.02 8.94
CA LYS A 23 10.59 -0.10 8.77
C LYS A 23 11.73 0.21 7.79
N GLY A 24 11.79 1.43 7.26
CA GLY A 24 12.83 1.90 6.35
C GLY A 24 12.60 1.50 4.88
N TYR A 25 11.36 1.17 4.51
CA TYR A 25 11.01 0.98 3.10
C TYR A 25 10.69 2.33 2.44
N ARG A 26 11.06 2.48 1.18
CA ARG A 26 10.64 3.57 0.30
C ARG A 26 9.45 3.12 -0.52
N ILE A 27 8.32 3.82 -0.40
CA ILE A 27 7.15 3.56 -1.23
C ILE A 27 7.44 4.03 -2.65
N ILE A 28 7.29 3.13 -3.63
CA ILE A 28 7.52 3.40 -5.05
C ILE A 28 6.23 3.79 -5.74
N THR A 29 5.16 3.07 -5.45
CA THR A 29 3.85 3.28 -6.07
C THR A 29 2.76 2.75 -5.15
N ARG A 30 1.60 3.40 -5.23
CA ARG A 30 0.34 2.98 -4.63
C ARG A 30 -0.65 2.67 -5.74
N ASN A 31 -1.59 1.77 -5.49
CA ASN A 31 -2.69 1.45 -6.40
C ASN A 31 -2.21 1.12 -7.83
N TYR A 32 -1.16 0.30 -7.93
CA TYR A 32 -0.60 -0.13 -9.20
C TYR A 32 -1.58 -1.04 -9.93
N ARG A 33 -1.78 -0.81 -11.22
CA ARG A 33 -2.65 -1.61 -12.09
C ARG A 33 -1.91 -1.89 -13.40
N CYS A 34 -1.97 -3.12 -13.86
CA CYS A 34 -1.48 -3.53 -15.18
C CYS A 34 -2.45 -4.54 -15.81
N SER A 35 -2.15 -4.99 -17.03
CA SER A 35 -2.97 -5.98 -17.73
C SER A 35 -3.07 -7.33 -17.01
N LEU A 36 -2.14 -7.64 -16.09
CA LEU A 36 -2.09 -8.89 -15.35
C LEU A 36 -2.79 -8.81 -13.98
N GLY A 37 -3.14 -7.63 -13.49
CA GLY A 37 -3.77 -7.46 -12.18
C GLY A 37 -3.43 -6.13 -11.50
N GLU A 38 -3.56 -6.13 -10.17
CA GLU A 38 -3.36 -4.96 -9.33
C GLU A 38 -2.53 -5.28 -8.09
N LEU A 39 -1.81 -4.26 -7.59
CA LEU A 39 -1.09 -4.28 -6.32
C LEU A 39 -1.39 -2.97 -5.57
N ASP A 40 -1.74 -3.08 -4.30
CA ASP A 40 -2.07 -1.90 -3.48
C ASP A 40 -0.85 -1.04 -3.20
N ILE A 41 0.31 -1.65 -2.89
CA ILE A 41 1.55 -0.94 -2.52
C ILE A 41 2.75 -1.68 -3.13
N ILE A 42 3.65 -0.92 -3.76
CA ILE A 42 4.99 -1.37 -4.16
C ILE A 42 6.00 -0.56 -3.34
N ALA A 43 6.91 -1.23 -2.64
CA ALA A 43 7.86 -0.59 -1.75
C ALA A 43 9.21 -1.32 -1.74
N GLU A 44 10.31 -0.58 -1.75
CA GLU A 44 11.66 -1.16 -1.74
C GLU A 44 12.39 -0.92 -0.42
N LYS A 45 13.35 -1.79 -0.11
CA LYS A 45 14.33 -1.59 0.97
C LYS A 45 15.66 -2.20 0.59
N GLY A 46 16.67 -1.35 0.39
CA GLY A 46 17.98 -1.79 -0.06
C GLY A 46 17.91 -2.38 -1.47
N GLN A 47 18.16 -3.69 -1.60
CA GLN A 47 18.08 -4.42 -2.88
C GLN A 47 16.79 -5.25 -3.03
N VAL A 48 15.84 -5.10 -2.10
CA VAL A 48 14.55 -5.81 -2.12
C VAL A 48 13.47 -4.86 -2.63
N LEU A 49 12.65 -5.30 -3.57
CA LEU A 49 11.47 -4.62 -4.12
C LEU A 49 10.21 -5.45 -3.85
#